data_AF-A0A1S8KR03-F1
#
_entry.id   AF-A0A1S8KR03-F1
#
_cell.length_a   1.000
_cell.length_b   1.000
_cell.length_c   1.000
_cell.angle_alpha   90.00
_cell.angle_beta   90.00
_cell.angle_gamma   90.00
#
_symmetry.space_group_name_H-M   'P 1'
#
loop_
_entity.id
_entity.type
_entity.pdbx_description
1 polymer ?
#
loop_
_entity_poly.entity_id
_entity_poly.type
_entity_poly.pdbx_seq_one_letter_code
_entity_poly.pdbx_strand_id
1 'polypeptide(L)'
;MASIQKDKYGKWFCRVSYKENGKYKTKTRKGFSTKKEAQVVAAELELQAENGFKTQIEEIIFADYFEEWVEQYKIDTGLSPTTERKYLRTVKTVHEFFGDTTLVNLTRLDYQKFLNSRGKITEKIP
;
A
#
# COMPACT_ATOMS: atom_id res chain seq x y z
N MET A 1 22.30 -13.48 -0.16
CA MET A 1 23.40 -12.78 0.51
C MET A 1 23.41 -11.32 0.10
N ALA A 2 23.31 -10.45 1.09
CA ALA A 2 23.42 -9.02 0.98
C ALA A 2 24.88 -8.58 0.86
N SER A 3 25.14 -7.62 -0.02
CA SER A 3 26.43 -6.93 -0.13
C SER A 3 26.27 -5.50 0.36
N ILE A 4 27.17 -5.06 1.23
CA ILE A 4 27.18 -3.71 1.80
C ILE A 4 28.46 -3.02 1.36
N GLN A 5 28.30 -1.88 0.69
CA GLN A 5 29.41 -1.17 0.07
C GLN A 5 29.27 0.34 0.32
N LYS A 6 30.38 1.04 0.21
CA LYS A 6 30.45 2.50 0.32
C LYS A 6 30.47 3.07 -1.10
N ASP A 7 29.59 4.03 -1.38
CA ASP A 7 29.52 4.74 -2.65
C ASP A 7 30.65 5.76 -2.76
N LYS A 8 30.91 6.24 -3.99
CA LYS A 8 31.94 7.25 -4.31
C LYS A 8 31.76 8.58 -3.56
N TYR A 9 30.55 8.85 -3.07
CA TYR A 9 30.19 10.03 -2.27
C TYR A 9 30.31 9.80 -0.75
N GLY A 10 30.86 8.66 -0.32
CA GLY A 10 31.07 8.34 1.10
C GLY A 10 29.83 7.84 1.83
N LYS A 11 28.67 7.74 1.17
CA LYS A 11 27.44 7.13 1.70
C LYS A 11 27.47 5.62 1.58
N TRP A 12 26.76 4.93 2.44
CA TRP A 12 26.64 3.47 2.43
C TRP A 12 25.43 3.03 1.59
N PHE A 13 25.53 1.84 0.99
CA PHE A 13 24.43 1.18 0.31
C PHE A 13 24.45 -0.32 0.55
N CYS A 14 23.27 -0.94 0.46
CA CYS A 14 23.10 -2.38 0.50
C CYS A 14 22.46 -2.88 -0.80
N ARG A 15 22.89 -4.07 -1.23
CA ARG A 15 22.35 -4.78 -2.39
C ARG A 15 22.02 -6.21 -1.99
N VAL A 16 20.77 -6.61 -2.19
CA VAL A 16 20.31 -7.99 -1.96
C VAL A 16 19.89 -8.60 -3.29
N SER A 17 20.48 -9.76 -3.60
CA SER A 17 20.09 -10.58 -4.75
C SER A 17 19.14 -11.67 -4.28
N TYR A 18 18.00 -11.81 -4.96
CA TYR A 18 16.95 -12.76 -4.64
C TYR A 18 16.43 -13.43 -5.90
N LYS A 19 15.74 -14.57 -5.74
CA LYS A 19 15.17 -15.33 -6.85
C LYS A 19 13.66 -15.16 -6.82
N GLU A 20 13.09 -14.66 -7.90
CA GLU A 20 11.64 -14.47 -8.05
C GLU A 20 11.23 -15.13 -9.37
N ASN A 21 10.29 -16.08 -9.31
CA ASN A 21 9.78 -16.82 -10.48
C ASN A 21 10.90 -17.41 -11.36
N GLY A 22 11.92 -18.00 -10.74
CA GLY A 22 13.05 -18.63 -11.43
C GLY A 22 14.12 -17.66 -11.95
N LYS A 23 13.89 -16.33 -11.93
CA LYS A 23 14.85 -15.31 -12.38
C LYS A 23 15.50 -14.61 -11.18
N TYR A 24 16.81 -14.35 -11.28
CA TYR A 24 17.51 -13.55 -10.28
C TYR A 24 17.20 -12.07 -10.48
N LYS A 25 16.79 -11.40 -9.40
CA LYS A 25 16.60 -9.96 -9.32
C LYS A 25 17.46 -9.38 -8.19
N THR A 26 17.75 -8.10 -8.29
CA THR A 26 18.54 -7.39 -7.28
C THR A 26 17.78 -6.16 -6.80
N LYS A 27 17.59 -6.02 -5.48
CA LYS A 27 17.15 -4.77 -4.87
C LYS A 27 18.35 -4.06 -4.25
N THR A 28 18.49 -2.77 -4.52
CA THR A 28 19.57 -1.94 -3.98
C THR A 28 18.95 -0.75 -3.25
N ARG A 29 19.35 -0.50 -2.01
CA ARG A 29 19.02 0.71 -1.24
C ARG A 29 20.30 1.50 -0.98
N LYS A 30 20.28 2.80 -1.23
CA LYS A 30 21.43 3.70 -1.15
C LYS A 30 21.12 4.90 -0.25
N GLY A 31 22.17 5.58 0.22
CA GLY A 31 22.05 6.87 0.90
C GLY A 31 22.24 6.81 2.42
N PHE A 32 22.61 5.65 2.97
CA PHE A 32 22.82 5.50 4.41
C PHE A 32 24.04 6.28 4.87
N SER A 33 23.93 6.93 6.04
CA SER A 33 25.03 7.68 6.62
C SER A 33 26.00 6.76 7.35
N THR A 34 25.53 5.62 7.86
CA THR A 34 26.34 4.66 8.60
C THR A 34 26.28 3.25 8.01
N LYS A 35 27.34 2.45 8.26
CA LYS A 35 27.38 1.03 7.90
C LYS A 35 26.31 0.22 8.64
N LYS A 36 26.04 0.59 9.90
CA LYS A 36 25.02 -0.08 10.74
C LYS A 36 23.62 0.08 10.18
N GLU A 37 23.24 1.29 9.74
CA GLU A 37 21.97 1.51 9.04
C GLU A 37 21.85 0.61 7.80
N ALA A 38 22.90 0.56 6.99
CA ALA A 38 22.92 -0.30 5.80
C ALA A 38 22.83 -1.80 6.15
N GLN A 39 23.35 -2.23 7.31
CA GLN A 39 23.25 -3.60 7.81
C GLN A 39 21.83 -3.96 8.27
N VAL A 40 21.16 -3.07 9.00
CA VAL A 40 19.77 -3.28 9.44
C VAL A 40 18.85 -3.43 8.24
N VAL A 41 18.94 -2.51 7.28
CA VAL A 41 18.13 -2.57 6.06
C VAL A 41 18.50 -3.77 5.17
N ALA A 42 19.78 -4.17 5.16
CA ALA A 42 20.19 -5.40 4.46
C ALA A 42 19.53 -6.65 5.06
N ALA A 43 19.47 -6.76 6.40
CA ALA A 43 18.81 -7.87 7.08
C ALA A 43 17.30 -7.90 6.79
N GLU A 44 16.62 -6.74 6.83
CA GLU A 44 15.21 -6.64 6.45
C GLU A 44 14.96 -7.08 4.99
N LEU A 45 15.81 -6.66 4.06
CA LEU A 45 15.71 -7.04 2.65
C LEU A 45 15.99 -8.53 2.41
N GLU A 46 16.85 -9.17 3.21
CA GLU A 46 17.06 -10.62 3.15
C GLU A 46 15.85 -11.39 3.67
N LEU A 47 15.26 -10.93 4.77
CA LEU A 47 14.04 -11.50 5.34
C LEU A 47 12.86 -11.37 4.37
N GLN A 48 12.74 -10.22 3.69
CA GLN A 48 11.79 -10.03 2.59
C GLN A 48 12.12 -10.89 1.37
N ALA A 49 13.39 -11.13 1.06
CA ALA A 49 13.76 -12.02 -0.04
C ALA A 49 13.38 -13.47 0.24
N GLU A 50 13.48 -13.92 1.49
CA GLU A 50 13.15 -15.27 1.94
C GLU A 50 11.64 -15.51 2.00
N ASN A 51 10.88 -14.54 2.49
CA ASN A 51 9.42 -14.59 2.54
C ASN A 51 8.75 -14.26 1.19
N GLY A 52 9.53 -13.98 0.15
CA GLY A 52 9.08 -13.33 -1.08
C GLY A 52 8.89 -11.84 -0.84
N PHE A 53 9.38 -11.00 -1.76
CA PHE A 53 9.18 -9.56 -1.65
C PHE A 53 7.70 -9.27 -1.87
N LYS A 54 6.91 -9.37 -0.80
CA LYS A 54 5.59 -8.80 -0.76
C LYS A 54 5.77 -7.33 -1.03
N THR A 55 5.35 -6.90 -2.20
CA THR A 55 5.31 -5.48 -2.52
C THR A 55 4.45 -4.87 -1.41
N GLN A 56 4.86 -3.79 -0.72
CA GLN A 56 4.06 -3.21 0.37
C GLN A 56 2.59 -2.97 -0.03
N ILE A 57 2.33 -2.79 -1.33
CA ILE A 57 1.01 -2.67 -1.95
C ILE A 57 0.14 -3.95 -1.78
N GLU A 58 0.75 -5.14 -1.75
CA GLU A 58 0.05 -6.43 -1.64
C GLU A 58 -0.68 -6.61 -0.30
N GLU A 59 -0.26 -5.90 0.76
CA GLU A 59 -0.84 -6.03 2.10
C GLU A 59 -1.79 -4.87 2.45
N ILE A 60 -1.91 -3.83 1.61
CA ILE A 60 -2.78 -2.69 1.93
C ILE A 60 -4.23 -3.05 1.61
N ILE A 61 -5.07 -3.08 2.65
CA ILE A 61 -6.51 -3.21 2.53
C ILE A 61 -7.06 -1.94 1.87
N PHE A 62 -7.87 -2.09 0.83
CA PHE A 62 -8.42 -0.96 0.09
C PHE A 62 -9.32 -0.08 0.96
N ALA A 63 -10.11 -0.68 1.84
CA ALA A 63 -11.01 0.05 2.73
C ALA A 63 -10.25 0.94 3.72
N ASP A 64 -9.21 0.40 4.36
CA ASP A 64 -8.31 1.14 5.27
C ASP A 64 -7.63 2.30 4.53
N TYR A 65 -7.09 2.04 3.34
CA TYR A 65 -6.47 3.07 2.52
C TYR A 65 -7.45 4.19 2.15
N PHE A 66 -8.70 3.84 1.83
CA PHE A 66 -9.73 4.81 1.48
C PHE A 66 -10.12 5.68 2.69
N GLU A 67 -10.20 5.10 3.88
CA GLU A 67 -10.44 5.81 5.13
C GLU A 67 -9.32 6.81 5.43
N GLU A 68 -8.05 6.38 5.39
CA GLU A 68 -6.89 7.25 5.61
C GLU A 68 -6.88 8.41 4.60
N TRP A 69 -7.19 8.14 3.33
CA TRP A 69 -7.29 9.19 2.32
C TRP A 69 -8.41 10.20 2.60
N VAL A 70 -9.57 9.73 3.06
CA VAL A 70 -10.70 10.61 3.44
C VAL A 70 -10.30 11.49 4.62
N GLU A 71 -9.68 10.93 5.65
CA GLU A 71 -9.25 11.68 6.83
C GLU A 71 -8.22 12.75 6.47
N GLN A 72 -7.14 12.34 5.80
CA GLN A 72 -6.00 13.22 5.49
C GLN A 72 -6.34 14.30 4.46
N TYR A 73 -7.13 13.98 3.44
CA TYR A 73 -7.31 14.89 2.29
C TYR A 73 -8.72 15.47 2.15
N LYS A 74 -9.70 15.01 2.94
CA LYS A 74 -11.07 15.53 2.88
C LYS A 74 -11.47 16.15 4.20
N ILE A 75 -11.38 15.43 5.31
CA ILE A 75 -11.88 15.92 6.60
C ILE A 75 -10.98 17.05 7.12
N ASP A 76 -9.66 16.84 7.12
CA ASP A 76 -8.70 17.84 7.63
C ASP A 76 -8.59 19.11 6.78
N THR A 77 -9.28 19.17 5.64
CA THR A 77 -9.31 20.35 4.76
C THR A 77 -10.40 21.37 5.10
N GLY A 78 -11.14 21.16 6.19
CA GLY A 78 -12.15 22.12 6.68
C GLY A 78 -13.49 22.02 5.95
N LEU A 79 -14.01 20.81 5.76
CA LEU A 79 -15.32 20.59 5.14
C LEU A 79 -16.50 20.99 6.04
N SER A 80 -17.64 21.29 5.42
CA SER A 80 -18.92 21.41 6.14
C SER A 80 -19.28 20.11 6.86
N PRO A 81 -19.86 20.16 8.07
CA PRO A 81 -20.26 18.97 8.84
C PRO A 81 -21.18 18.01 8.06
N THR A 82 -22.01 18.55 7.16
CA THR A 82 -22.90 17.74 6.32
C THR A 82 -22.12 16.92 5.29
N THR A 83 -21.05 17.48 4.73
CA THR A 83 -20.21 16.81 3.73
C THR A 83 -19.30 15.79 4.40
N GLU A 84 -18.75 16.12 5.57
CA GLU A 84 -17.97 15.19 6.40
C GLU A 84 -18.77 13.93 6.75
N ARG A 85 -20.00 14.08 7.25
CA ARG A 85 -20.89 12.93 7.54
C ARG A 85 -21.15 12.05 6.31
N LYS A 86 -21.23 12.64 5.11
CA LYS A 86 -21.39 11.86 3.86
C LYS A 86 -20.15 11.04 3.57
N TYR A 87 -18.95 11.59 3.80
CA TYR A 87 -17.69 10.86 3.65
C TYR A 87 -17.59 9.72 4.67
N LEU A 88 -17.84 9.97 5.95
CA LEU A 88 -17.83 8.93 6.99
C LEU A 88 -18.82 7.79 6.68
N ARG A 89 -20.03 8.12 6.22
CA ARG A 89 -20.99 7.11 5.76
C ARG A 89 -20.47 6.31 4.57
N THR A 90 -19.76 6.96 3.66
CA THR A 90 -19.17 6.31 2.49
C THR A 90 -18.03 5.37 2.89
N VAL A 91 -17.16 5.79 3.82
CA VAL A 91 -16.10 4.94 4.40
C VAL A 91 -16.68 3.66 4.99
N LYS A 92 -17.73 3.78 5.82
CA LYS A 92 -18.43 2.61 6.36
C LYS A 92 -18.96 1.67 5.28
N THR A 93 -19.55 2.24 4.22
CA THR A 93 -20.09 1.45 3.11
C THR A 93 -18.98 0.74 2.31
N VAL A 94 -17.82 1.39 2.15
CA VAL A 94 -16.65 0.80 1.49
C VAL A 94 -16.10 -0.37 2.32
N HIS A 95 -15.99 -0.21 3.64
CA HIS A 95 -15.63 -1.29 4.56
C HIS A 95 -16.60 -2.48 4.49
N GLU A 96 -17.91 -2.22 4.54
CA GLU A 96 -18.93 -3.28 4.46
C GLU A 96 -18.90 -4.05 3.12
N PHE A 97 -18.54 -3.39 2.01
CA PHE A 97 -18.56 -4.00 0.68
C PHE A 97 -17.25 -4.70 0.32
N PHE A 98 -16.11 -4.07 0.61
CA PHE A 98 -14.80 -4.57 0.19
C PHE A 98 -14.08 -5.38 1.27
N GLY A 99 -14.42 -5.21 2.55
CA GLY A 99 -13.79 -5.92 3.66
C GLY A 99 -12.26 -5.89 3.58
N ASP A 100 -11.63 -7.06 3.74
CA ASP A 100 -10.18 -7.24 3.70
C ASP A 100 -9.60 -7.33 2.26
N THR A 101 -10.34 -6.85 1.25
CA THR A 101 -9.84 -6.82 -0.13
C THR A 101 -8.64 -5.88 -0.22
N THR A 102 -7.50 -6.41 -0.64
CA THR A 102 -6.29 -5.60 -0.82
C THR A 102 -6.33 -4.80 -2.12
N LEU A 103 -5.60 -3.69 -2.15
CA LEU A 103 -5.48 -2.81 -3.32
C LEU A 103 -5.02 -3.55 -4.59
N VAL A 104 -4.14 -4.54 -4.45
CA VAL A 104 -3.66 -5.35 -5.59
C VAL A 104 -4.76 -6.27 -6.13
N ASN A 105 -5.62 -6.76 -5.26
CA ASN A 105 -6.70 -7.68 -5.62
C ASN A 105 -7.97 -6.95 -6.08
N LEU A 106 -8.05 -5.63 -5.88
CA LEU A 106 -9.18 -4.82 -6.32
C LEU A 106 -9.24 -4.74 -7.84
N THR A 107 -10.29 -5.33 -8.43
CA THR A 107 -10.51 -5.25 -9.88
C THR A 107 -11.49 -4.13 -10.24
N ARG A 108 -11.41 -3.64 -11.49
CA ARG A 108 -12.40 -2.71 -12.05
C ARG A 108 -13.82 -3.27 -12.00
N LEU A 109 -13.97 -4.59 -12.17
CA LEU A 109 -15.28 -5.24 -12.12
C LEU A 109 -15.87 -5.18 -10.71
N ASP A 110 -15.05 -5.38 -9.68
CA ASP A 110 -15.51 -5.31 -8.29
C ASP A 110 -15.91 -3.88 -7.91
N TYR A 111 -15.16 -2.89 -8.40
CA TYR A 111 -15.57 -1.48 -8.28
C TYR A 111 -16.89 -1.19 -9.02
N GLN A 112 -17.10 -1.74 -10.21
CA GLN A 112 -18.37 -1.58 -10.94
C GLN A 112 -19.53 -2.27 -10.20
N LYS A 113 -19.31 -3.43 -9.57
CA LYS A 113 -20.32 -4.08 -8.70
C LYS A 113 -20.69 -3.19 -7.51
N PHE A 114 -19.70 -2.55 -6.89
CA PHE A 114 -19.94 -1.58 -5.82
C PHE A 114 -20.82 -0.43 -6.31
N LEU A 115 -20.49 0.20 -7.44
CA LEU A 115 -21.31 1.27 -8.03
C LEU A 115 -22.72 0.80 -8.36
N ASN A 116 -22.87 -0.38 -8.94
CA ASN A 116 -24.18 -0.96 -9.28
C ASN A 116 -25.01 -1.27 -8.02
N SER A 117 -24.39 -1.76 -6.94
CA SER A 117 -25.07 -1.99 -5.66
C SER A 117 -25.66 -0.69 -5.11
N ARG A 118 -24.97 0.43 -5.32
CA ARG A 118 -25.40 1.76 -4.94
C ARG A 118 -26.45 2.36 -5.89
N GLY A 119 -26.33 2.11 -7.18
CA GLY A 119 -27.29 2.55 -8.21
C GLY A 119 -28.64 1.82 -8.12
N LYS A 120 -28.63 0.52 -7.77
CA LYS A 120 -29.87 -0.26 -7.54
C LYS A 120 -30.68 0.22 -6.33
N ILE A 121 -30.04 0.86 -5.37
CA ILE A 121 -30.75 1.51 -4.24
C ILE A 121 -31.47 2.78 -4.71
N THR A 122 -30.99 3.45 -5.76
CA THR A 122 -31.62 4.65 -6.34
C THR A 122 -32.68 4.37 -7.42
N GLU A 123 -32.71 3.17 -8.03
CA GLU A 123 -33.73 2.77 -9.02
C GLU A 123 -35.01 2.19 -8.41
N LYS A 124 -35.05 1.95 -7.09
CA LYS A 124 -36.28 1.56 -6.39
C LYS A 124 -36.91 2.77 -5.70
N ILE A 125 -37.44 3.69 -6.49
CA ILE A 125 -38.49 4.61 -6.01
C ILE A 125 -39.57 4.66 -7.12
N PRO A 126 -40.81 4.20 -6.84
CA PRO A 126 -41.93 4.32 -7.77
C PRO A 126 -42.36 5.78 -8.00
#